data_AF-A0A1C5AAY6-F1
#
_entry.id   AF-A0A1C5AAY6-F1
#
_cell.length_a   1.000
_cell.length_b   1.000
_cell.length_c   1.000
_cell.angle_alpha   90.00
_cell.angle_beta   90.00
_cell.angle_gamma   90.00
#
_symmetry.space_group_name_H-M   'P 1'
#
loop_
_entity.id
_entity.type
_entity.pdbx_description
1 polymer ?
#
loop_
_entity_poly.entity_id
_entity_poly.type
_entity_poly.pdbx_seq_one_letter_code
_entity_poly.pdbx_strand_id
1 'polypeptide(L)'
;MIDRQQAEQLATVWARRDSQRLGYECRPRIDEFDLGYVIRSVVSPDIDTVPGDLPTTVVDKETGEVSTWPRVPVAAVEQMYRRSRPTGGPAPRTVDPASQLLREIRRLPTPATVAHLTVEGRTYLGHGAKGDVELHHHPLVRAYLDDLPAGHLVRGGDRHAELIVVSDVLHEYDHRRAAAGEAPLTMREAELLLFESPFQIFRVREPGDPAAGPADRACDFCLNFLVHFAVVGWSDLAYTRELRPETHTSPEPGRFPAEVASALVDGGWRPGRGDADIARIAILETQERVSGHPDLPAAQEALTRFPGLTSGRRGPGREVWISWFGIDPLHAAHTADTLADFGAVLGVRLFPIGSERQDSILAVDEHGRIFALDQAGEWFLGDDIDAALTTLLLGLAPARVRDDGTW
;
A
#
# COMPACT_ATOMS: atom_id res chain seq x y z
N MET A 1 1.02 2.44 23.64
CA MET A 1 2.06 3.31 24.23
C MET A 1 3.41 2.90 23.68
N ILE A 2 4.19 3.85 23.20
CA ILE A 2 5.55 3.67 22.73
C ILE A 2 6.50 3.85 23.92
N ASP A 3 7.35 2.87 24.18
CA ASP A 3 8.40 2.98 25.20
C ASP A 3 9.71 3.55 24.63
N ARG A 4 10.66 3.84 25.52
CA ARG A 4 11.95 4.42 25.15
C ARG A 4 12.78 3.49 24.25
N GLN A 5 12.76 2.19 24.52
CA GLN A 5 13.53 1.21 23.76
C GLN A 5 12.99 1.12 22.33
N GLN A 6 11.67 1.10 22.18
CA GLN A 6 11.00 1.13 20.88
C GLN A 6 11.33 2.42 20.11
N ALA A 7 11.33 3.58 20.78
CA ALA A 7 11.71 4.85 20.17
C ALA A 7 13.19 4.88 19.72
N GLU A 8 14.12 4.31 20.50
CA GLU A 8 15.53 4.15 20.14
C GLU A 8 15.72 3.21 18.93
N GLN A 9 14.94 2.15 18.85
CA GLN A 9 14.91 1.24 17.70
C GLN A 9 14.40 1.94 16.44
N LEU A 10 13.28 2.67 16.54
CA LEU A 10 12.73 3.47 15.44
C LEU A 10 13.73 4.50 14.93
N ALA A 11 14.34 5.27 15.84
CA ALA A 11 15.37 6.25 15.49
C ALA A 11 16.52 5.61 14.71
N THR A 12 16.99 4.44 15.18
CA THR A 12 18.05 3.68 14.51
C THR A 12 17.66 3.26 13.10
N VAL A 13 16.45 2.71 12.92
CA VAL A 13 15.95 2.29 11.61
C VAL A 13 15.81 3.48 10.66
N TRP A 14 15.21 4.57 11.11
CA TRP A 14 15.03 5.77 10.29
C TRP A 14 16.37 6.41 9.90
N ALA A 15 17.34 6.52 10.82
CA ALA A 15 18.67 7.02 10.49
C ALA A 15 19.41 6.13 9.47
N ARG A 16 19.24 4.80 9.55
CA ARG A 16 19.77 3.88 8.54
C ARG A 16 19.13 4.11 7.16
N ARG A 17 17.80 4.26 7.12
CA ARG A 17 17.06 4.56 5.87
C ARG A 17 17.49 5.89 5.27
N ASP A 18 17.63 6.93 6.10
CA ASP A 18 18.16 8.22 5.67
C ASP A 18 19.58 8.11 5.12
N SER A 19 20.43 7.28 5.75
CA SER A 19 21.78 7.05 5.26
C SER A 19 21.80 6.42 3.86
N GLN A 20 20.90 5.45 3.62
CA GLN A 20 20.75 4.82 2.30
C GLN A 20 20.22 5.81 1.26
N ARG A 21 19.18 6.58 1.61
CA ARG A 21 18.54 7.56 0.73
C ARG A 21 19.47 8.72 0.36
N LEU A 22 20.26 9.21 1.31
CA LEU A 22 21.12 10.39 1.13
C LEU A 22 22.55 10.05 0.69
N GLY A 23 22.97 8.78 0.79
CA GLY A 23 24.28 8.32 0.36
C GLY A 23 25.44 8.62 1.32
N TYR A 24 25.15 9.06 2.55
CA TYR A 24 26.14 9.31 3.60
C TYR A 24 25.63 8.89 4.98
N GLU A 25 26.53 8.70 5.94
CA GLU A 25 26.17 8.23 7.28
C GLU A 25 25.29 9.24 8.03
N CYS A 26 24.09 8.81 8.42
CA CYS A 26 23.19 9.50 9.34
C CYS A 26 23.13 8.73 10.67
N ARG A 27 23.24 9.45 11.79
CA ARG A 27 23.15 8.89 13.14
C ARG A 27 21.83 9.27 13.80
N PRO A 28 21.23 8.36 14.58
CA PRO A 28 20.01 8.67 15.29
C PRO A 28 20.29 9.60 16.47
N ARG A 29 19.39 10.57 16.68
CA ARG A 29 19.33 11.38 17.90
C ARG A 29 17.91 11.38 18.42
N ILE A 30 17.77 11.06 19.71
CA ILE A 30 16.50 10.99 20.41
C ILE A 30 16.55 11.88 21.65
N ASP A 31 15.51 12.69 21.83
CA ASP A 31 15.29 13.50 23.02
C ASP A 31 13.87 13.18 23.54
N GLU A 32 13.77 12.68 24.78
CA GLU A 32 12.49 12.29 25.40
C GLU A 32 11.90 13.45 26.21
N PHE A 33 10.58 13.62 26.15
CA PHE A 33 9.82 14.57 26.95
C PHE A 33 8.52 13.91 27.47
N ASP A 34 7.73 14.64 28.25
CA ASP A 34 6.54 14.13 28.95
C ASP A 34 5.48 13.51 28.01
N LEU A 35 5.33 14.03 26.79
CA LEU A 35 4.31 13.56 25.84
C LEU A 35 4.85 12.65 24.73
N GLY A 36 6.18 12.47 24.62
CA GLY A 36 6.73 11.80 23.44
C GLY A 36 8.24 11.82 23.29
N TYR A 37 8.67 11.54 22.07
CA TYR A 37 10.07 11.47 21.66
C TYR A 37 10.30 12.37 20.46
N VAL A 38 11.28 13.26 20.53
CA VAL A 38 11.79 14.01 19.37
C VAL A 38 12.91 13.18 18.76
N ILE A 39 12.68 12.68 17.54
CA ILE A 39 13.62 11.85 16.79
C ILE A 39 14.14 12.64 15.58
N ARG A 40 15.46 12.62 15.40
CA ARG A 40 16.15 13.29 14.29
C ARG A 40 17.31 12.43 13.80
N SER A 41 17.52 12.44 12.49
CA SER A 41 18.76 12.00 11.87
C SER A 41 19.76 13.16 11.86
N VAL A 42 20.98 12.92 12.34
CA VAL A 42 22.09 13.90 12.33
C VAL A 42 23.23 13.39 11.46
N VAL A 43 23.90 14.32 10.79
CA VAL A 43 25.01 14.04 9.86
C VAL A 43 26.28 14.71 10.36
N SER A 44 27.42 14.40 9.71
CA SER A 44 28.66 15.15 9.97
C SER A 44 28.46 16.64 9.68
N PRO A 45 29.05 17.56 10.48
CA PRO A 45 28.97 19.00 10.23
C PRO A 45 29.49 19.45 8.86
N ASP A 46 30.35 18.64 8.22
CA ASP A 46 30.95 18.93 6.92
C ASP A 46 30.02 18.62 5.73
N ILE A 47 28.83 18.09 5.99
CA ILE A 47 27.84 17.73 4.95
C ILE A 47 26.82 18.85 4.80
N ASP A 48 26.74 19.41 3.60
CA ASP A 48 25.67 20.34 3.22
C ASP A 48 24.37 19.57 2.98
N THR A 49 23.35 19.79 3.81
CA THR A 49 22.03 19.14 3.71
C THR A 49 21.02 20.07 3.06
N VAL A 50 20.13 19.55 2.21
CA VAL A 50 19.02 20.34 1.66
C VAL A 50 17.91 20.48 2.71
N PRO A 51 17.26 21.64 2.84
CA PRO A 51 16.09 21.78 3.70
C PRO A 51 15.02 20.72 3.39
N GLY A 52 14.62 19.97 4.40
CA GLY A 52 13.66 18.86 4.28
C GLY A 52 14.29 17.46 4.28
N ASP A 53 15.61 17.33 4.02
CA ASP A 53 16.27 16.02 3.96
C ASP A 53 16.28 15.28 5.30
N LEU A 54 16.33 16.01 6.40
CA LEU A 54 16.45 15.46 7.75
C LEU A 54 15.37 16.10 8.62
N PRO A 55 14.10 15.68 8.48
CA PRO A 55 13.00 16.25 9.24
C PRO A 55 13.19 16.05 10.74
N THR A 56 12.58 16.95 11.53
CA THR A 56 12.42 16.70 12.96
C THR A 56 11.09 16.02 13.19
N THR A 57 11.12 14.83 13.76
CA THR A 57 9.93 14.01 13.93
C THR A 57 9.58 13.91 15.41
N VAL A 58 8.30 14.03 15.76
CA VAL A 58 7.79 13.74 17.10
C VAL A 58 6.95 12.48 17.04
N VAL A 59 7.27 11.52 17.92
CA VAL A 59 6.47 10.33 18.19
C VAL A 59 5.72 10.54 19.50
N ASP A 60 4.39 10.54 19.44
CA ASP A 60 3.53 10.59 20.62
C ASP A 60 3.68 9.30 21.45
N LYS A 61 3.93 9.45 22.75
CA LYS A 61 4.15 8.31 23.66
C LYS A 61 2.89 7.47 23.85
N GLU A 62 1.73 8.09 23.93
CA GLU A 62 0.45 7.44 24.21
C GLU A 62 -0.10 6.77 22.95
N THR A 63 -0.19 7.54 21.86
CA THR A 63 -0.90 7.15 20.63
C THR A 63 0.00 6.51 19.58
N GLY A 64 1.32 6.73 19.64
CA GLY A 64 2.25 6.33 18.57
C GLY A 64 2.11 7.15 17.29
N GLU A 65 1.36 8.26 17.32
CA GLU A 65 1.25 9.17 16.17
C GLU A 65 2.60 9.83 15.86
N VAL A 66 2.91 9.91 14.57
CA VAL A 66 4.14 10.51 14.05
C VAL A 66 3.80 11.84 13.39
N SER A 67 4.52 12.89 13.76
CA SER A 67 4.35 14.23 13.17
C SER A 67 5.67 14.90 12.84
N THR A 68 5.70 15.67 11.76
CA THR A 68 6.89 16.38 11.29
C THR A 68 6.87 17.84 11.72
N TRP A 69 8.01 18.32 12.22
CA TRP A 69 8.19 19.64 12.82
C TRP A 69 9.39 20.38 12.22
N PRO A 70 9.39 21.72 12.27
CA PRO A 70 10.54 22.52 11.83
C PRO A 70 11.83 22.14 12.57
N ARG A 71 12.96 22.30 11.88
CA ARG A 71 14.29 22.01 12.44
C ARG A 71 14.76 23.13 13.38
N VAL A 72 14.17 23.19 14.57
CA VAL A 72 14.46 24.16 15.65
C VAL A 72 14.96 23.43 16.92
N PRO A 73 15.46 24.13 17.96
CA PRO A 73 15.86 23.48 19.21
C PRO A 73 14.74 22.62 19.80
N VAL A 74 15.09 21.51 20.44
CA VAL A 74 14.15 20.50 20.98
C VAL A 74 13.10 21.14 21.88
N ALA A 75 13.52 22.00 22.81
CA ALA A 75 12.61 22.69 23.72
C ALA A 75 11.55 23.55 22.99
N ALA A 76 11.88 24.10 21.81
CA ALA A 76 10.92 24.82 21.00
C ALA A 76 9.92 23.86 20.32
N VAL A 77 10.39 22.72 19.80
CA VAL A 77 9.52 21.67 19.25
C VAL A 77 8.54 21.16 20.31
N GLU A 78 9.01 20.87 21.52
CA GLU A 78 8.14 20.45 22.62
C GLU A 78 7.04 21.48 22.94
N GLN A 79 7.39 22.77 23.00
CA GLN A 79 6.41 23.84 23.24
C GLN A 79 5.43 24.01 22.08
N MET A 80 5.87 23.82 20.85
CA MET A 80 4.99 23.85 19.67
C MET A 80 4.04 22.65 19.68
N TYR A 81 4.55 21.45 19.96
CA TYR A 81 3.77 20.22 20.06
C TYR A 81 2.71 20.28 21.17
N ARG A 82 3.07 20.78 22.37
CA ARG A 82 2.10 21.00 23.46
C ARG A 82 0.97 21.94 23.05
N ARG A 83 1.28 22.97 22.25
CA ARG A 83 0.29 23.95 21.76
C ARG A 83 -0.59 23.43 20.62
N SER A 84 -0.10 22.47 19.82
CA SER A 84 -0.85 21.92 18.70
C SER A 84 -1.78 20.77 19.10
N ARG A 85 -1.59 20.17 20.28
CA ARG A 85 -2.45 19.07 20.73
C ARG A 85 -3.90 19.53 20.85
N PRO A 86 -4.86 18.77 20.32
CA PRO A 86 -6.28 19.03 20.53
C PRO A 86 -6.60 19.08 22.02
N THR A 87 -7.46 20.01 22.44
CA THR A 87 -8.02 20.04 23.79
C THR A 87 -9.15 19.03 23.89
N GLY A 88 -8.87 17.83 24.39
CA GLY A 88 -9.84 16.74 24.53
C GLY A 88 -9.16 15.36 24.48
N GLY A 89 -9.92 14.30 24.75
CA GLY A 89 -9.46 12.95 24.42
C GLY A 89 -9.32 12.78 22.90
N PRO A 90 -8.41 11.92 22.42
CA PRO A 90 -8.31 11.66 20.99
C PRO A 90 -9.59 10.99 20.50
N ALA A 91 -10.04 11.36 19.30
CA ALA A 91 -11.11 10.63 18.63
C ALA A 91 -10.67 9.18 18.37
N PRO A 92 -11.61 8.23 18.32
CA PRO A 92 -11.33 6.87 17.87
C PRO A 92 -10.66 6.89 16.49
N ARG A 93 -9.73 5.97 16.26
CA ARG A 93 -9.10 5.77 14.97
C ARG A 93 -9.41 4.38 14.44
N THR A 94 -9.47 4.28 13.12
CA THR A 94 -9.70 3.03 12.39
C THR A 94 -8.57 2.04 12.60
N VAL A 95 -7.33 2.55 12.66
CA VAL A 95 -6.14 1.74 12.87
C VAL A 95 -5.34 2.37 14.00
N ASP A 96 -4.85 1.53 14.91
CA ASP A 96 -3.92 1.95 15.96
C ASP A 96 -2.59 2.42 15.33
N PRO A 97 -2.24 3.73 15.44
CA PRO A 97 -1.00 4.25 14.86
C PRO A 97 0.25 3.59 15.44
N ALA A 98 0.24 3.25 16.74
CA ALA A 98 1.35 2.62 17.40
C ALA A 98 1.68 1.25 16.78
N SER A 99 0.67 0.45 16.44
CA SER A 99 0.85 -0.85 15.80
C SER A 99 1.50 -0.74 14.42
N GLN A 100 1.10 0.24 13.60
CA GLN A 100 1.74 0.49 12.29
C GLN A 100 3.18 0.98 12.46
N LEU A 101 3.40 1.92 13.38
CA LEU A 101 4.73 2.47 13.65
C LEU A 101 5.71 1.40 14.12
N LEU A 102 5.31 0.55 15.07
CA LEU A 102 6.16 -0.51 15.61
C LEU A 102 6.51 -1.58 14.57
N ARG A 103 5.65 -1.78 13.56
CA ARG A 103 5.97 -2.66 12.42
C ARG A 103 7.17 -2.15 11.64
N GLU A 104 7.37 -0.83 11.54
CA GLU A 104 8.51 -0.25 10.82
C GLU A 104 9.87 -0.61 11.43
N ILE A 105 9.92 -1.02 12.70
CA ILE A 105 11.16 -1.47 13.34
C ILE A 105 11.76 -2.68 12.60
N ARG A 106 10.90 -3.53 12.03
CA ARG A 106 11.30 -4.80 11.41
C ARG A 106 10.97 -4.92 9.93
N ARG A 107 10.07 -4.10 9.41
CA ARG A 107 9.58 -4.16 8.03
C ARG A 107 9.72 -2.81 7.34
N LEU A 108 9.94 -2.82 6.03
CA LEU A 108 9.80 -1.61 5.23
C LEU A 108 8.32 -1.20 5.10
N PRO A 109 8.02 0.12 5.07
CA PRO A 109 6.66 0.59 4.84
C PRO A 109 6.22 0.40 3.38
N THR A 110 7.14 0.30 2.43
CA THR A 110 6.87 0.14 1.00
C THR A 110 6.41 -1.29 0.64
N PRO A 111 5.59 -1.48 -0.41
CA PRO A 111 4.81 -0.44 -1.06
C PRO A 111 3.65 0.02 -0.16
N ALA A 112 3.33 1.30 -0.13
CA ALA A 112 2.18 1.79 0.62
C ALA A 112 1.47 2.92 -0.13
N THR A 113 0.33 3.32 0.40
CA THR A 113 -0.48 4.42 -0.10
C THR A 113 -0.88 5.31 1.07
N VAL A 114 -0.91 6.61 0.83
CA VAL A 114 -1.43 7.62 1.75
C VAL A 114 -2.56 8.36 1.05
N ALA A 115 -3.70 8.51 1.72
CA ALA A 115 -4.84 9.26 1.25
C ALA A 115 -4.98 10.55 2.05
N HIS A 116 -5.11 11.68 1.35
CA HIS A 116 -5.36 12.99 1.93
C HIS A 116 -6.80 13.37 1.65
N LEU A 117 -7.57 13.68 2.70
CA LEU A 117 -8.95 14.14 2.59
C LEU A 117 -9.09 15.46 3.36
N THR A 118 -9.51 16.53 2.67
CA THR A 118 -9.66 17.84 3.29
C THR A 118 -11.12 18.19 3.49
N VAL A 119 -11.54 18.34 4.74
CA VAL A 119 -12.93 18.64 5.14
C VAL A 119 -12.92 19.89 6.00
N GLU A 120 -13.75 20.88 5.66
CA GLU A 120 -13.84 22.17 6.36
C GLU A 120 -12.47 22.87 6.56
N GLY A 121 -11.57 22.72 5.58
CA GLY A 121 -10.22 23.31 5.61
C GLY A 121 -9.19 22.56 6.47
N ARG A 122 -9.56 21.44 7.09
CA ARG A 122 -8.62 20.53 7.78
C ARG A 122 -8.33 19.31 6.92
N THR A 123 -7.06 19.02 6.70
CA THR A 123 -6.60 17.81 6.00
C THR A 123 -6.40 16.67 6.99
N TYR A 124 -6.98 15.52 6.65
CA TYR A 124 -6.84 14.25 7.34
C TYR A 124 -6.01 13.31 6.48
N LEU A 125 -5.21 12.47 7.13
CA LEU A 125 -4.30 11.52 6.50
C LEU A 125 -4.69 10.11 6.89
N GLY A 126 -4.91 9.24 5.91
CA GLY A 126 -5.04 7.79 6.11
C GLY A 126 -3.89 7.06 5.44
N HIS A 127 -3.43 5.98 6.07
CA HIS A 127 -2.37 5.12 5.54
C HIS A 127 -2.93 3.72 5.31
N GLY A 128 -2.50 3.06 4.25
CA GLY A 128 -2.79 1.64 4.05
C GLY A 128 -2.25 0.82 5.23
N ALA A 129 -3.05 -0.10 5.75
CA ALA A 129 -2.76 -0.81 7.00
C ALA A 129 -2.20 -2.22 6.74
N LYS A 130 -0.96 -2.43 7.17
CA LYS A 130 -0.26 -3.72 7.04
C LYS A 130 -0.14 -4.47 8.37
N GLY A 131 0.13 -5.76 8.26
CA GLY A 131 0.33 -6.65 9.41
C GLY A 131 -0.97 -7.05 10.11
N ASP A 132 -0.81 -7.77 11.22
CA ASP A 132 -1.91 -8.34 12.00
C ASP A 132 -2.54 -7.30 12.94
N VAL A 133 -3.09 -6.25 12.34
CA VAL A 133 -3.85 -5.20 13.04
C VAL A 133 -5.36 -5.41 12.88
N GLU A 134 -6.08 -5.14 13.97
CA GLU A 134 -7.53 -5.03 13.98
C GLU A 134 -7.95 -3.67 13.42
N LEU A 135 -9.03 -3.67 12.63
CA LEU A 135 -9.58 -2.46 12.01
C LEU A 135 -10.88 -2.08 12.69
N HIS A 136 -10.93 -0.87 13.25
CA HIS A 136 -12.09 -0.31 13.93
C HIS A 136 -12.78 0.73 13.03
N HIS A 137 -13.22 0.29 11.85
CA HIS A 137 -13.94 1.16 10.91
C HIS A 137 -15.16 1.81 11.56
N HIS A 138 -15.42 3.06 11.16
CA HIS A 138 -16.63 3.80 11.54
C HIS A 138 -17.88 3.00 11.17
N PRO A 139 -18.95 3.00 11.99
CA PRO A 139 -20.14 2.19 11.74
C PRO A 139 -20.74 2.32 10.34
N LEU A 140 -20.72 3.51 9.73
CA LEU A 140 -21.19 3.71 8.34
C LEU A 140 -20.30 3.00 7.31
N VAL A 141 -18.97 3.04 7.49
CA VAL A 141 -18.03 2.32 6.60
C VAL A 141 -18.15 0.81 6.81
N ARG A 142 -18.32 0.36 8.06
CA ARG A 142 -18.58 -1.04 8.37
C ARG A 142 -19.86 -1.55 7.72
N ALA A 143 -20.96 -0.78 7.80
CA ALA A 143 -22.23 -1.11 7.16
C ALA A 143 -22.07 -1.22 5.63
N TYR A 144 -21.35 -0.28 5.00
CA TYR A 144 -21.03 -0.39 3.57
C TYR A 144 -20.28 -1.69 3.25
N LEU A 145 -19.24 -2.02 4.03
CA LEU A 145 -18.46 -3.25 3.83
C LEU A 145 -19.29 -4.52 4.04
N ASP A 146 -20.20 -4.52 5.01
CA ASP A 146 -21.10 -5.66 5.31
C ASP A 146 -22.12 -5.90 4.19
N ASP A 147 -22.57 -4.84 3.51
CA ASP A 147 -23.56 -4.90 2.43
C ASP A 147 -22.94 -5.24 1.06
N LEU A 148 -21.61 -5.28 0.94
CA LEU A 148 -20.94 -5.61 -0.33
C LEU A 148 -21.17 -7.08 -0.71
N PRO A 149 -21.62 -7.36 -1.95
CA PRO A 149 -21.63 -8.72 -2.46
C PRO A 149 -20.20 -9.27 -2.58
N ALA A 150 -20.05 -10.59 -2.47
CA ALA A 150 -18.79 -11.27 -2.76
C ALA A 150 -18.23 -10.83 -4.14
N GLY A 151 -16.91 -10.72 -4.24
CA GLY A 151 -16.24 -10.25 -5.45
C GLY A 151 -16.19 -8.73 -5.61
N HIS A 152 -16.87 -7.94 -4.79
CA HIS A 152 -16.88 -6.46 -4.95
C HIS A 152 -15.79 -5.75 -4.15
N LEU A 153 -15.20 -6.43 -3.17
CA LEU A 153 -14.07 -5.94 -2.40
C LEU A 153 -12.76 -6.35 -3.10
N VAL A 154 -11.87 -5.41 -3.38
CA VAL A 154 -10.49 -5.75 -3.79
C VAL A 154 -9.78 -6.50 -2.65
N ARG A 155 -8.79 -7.33 -2.98
CA ARG A 155 -7.95 -7.98 -1.98
C ARG A 155 -7.45 -6.97 -0.94
N GLY A 156 -7.78 -7.20 0.34
CA GLY A 156 -7.41 -6.31 1.45
C GLY A 156 -8.02 -4.91 1.39
N GLY A 157 -9.09 -4.69 0.61
CA GLY A 157 -9.66 -3.36 0.37
C GLY A 157 -10.13 -2.64 1.64
N ASP A 158 -10.49 -3.37 2.69
CA ASP A 158 -10.83 -2.84 4.01
C ASP A 158 -9.62 -2.17 4.71
N ARG A 159 -8.39 -2.45 4.27
CA ARG A 159 -7.14 -1.87 4.82
C ARG A 159 -6.62 -0.69 4.01
N HIS A 160 -7.33 -0.28 2.96
CA HIS A 160 -6.85 0.76 2.06
C HIS A 160 -6.92 2.15 2.71
N ALA A 161 -5.93 2.99 2.40
CA ALA A 161 -5.80 4.35 2.92
C ALA A 161 -7.06 5.18 2.70
N GLU A 162 -7.73 4.98 1.56
CA GLU A 162 -8.95 5.67 1.15
C GLU A 162 -10.12 5.39 2.10
N LEU A 163 -10.29 4.14 2.54
CA LEU A 163 -11.33 3.77 3.50
C LEU A 163 -10.98 4.26 4.91
N ILE A 164 -9.71 4.11 5.29
CA ILE A 164 -9.20 4.51 6.60
C ILE A 164 -9.37 6.01 6.81
N VAL A 165 -9.01 6.86 5.83
CA VAL A 165 -9.13 8.32 5.99
C VAL A 165 -10.59 8.76 6.09
N VAL A 166 -11.50 8.18 5.30
CA VAL A 166 -12.93 8.48 5.39
C VAL A 166 -13.48 8.05 6.74
N SER A 167 -13.14 6.84 7.19
CA SER A 167 -13.54 6.33 8.49
C SER A 167 -13.03 7.19 9.65
N ASP A 168 -11.77 7.62 9.62
CA ASP A 168 -11.17 8.49 10.65
C ASP A 168 -11.80 9.88 10.69
N VAL A 169 -12.16 10.45 9.53
CA VAL A 169 -12.94 11.69 9.48
C VAL A 169 -14.30 11.49 10.17
N LEU A 170 -15.03 10.43 9.84
CA LEU A 170 -16.34 10.19 10.44
C LEU A 170 -16.25 9.99 11.96
N HIS A 171 -15.26 9.22 12.44
CA HIS A 171 -14.99 9.08 13.87
C HIS A 171 -14.72 10.40 14.57
N GLU A 172 -13.93 11.29 13.97
CA GLU A 172 -13.64 12.62 14.53
C GLU A 172 -14.92 13.45 14.66
N TYR A 173 -15.80 13.45 13.65
CA TYR A 173 -17.04 14.22 13.70
C TYR A 173 -18.03 13.62 14.72
N ASP A 174 -18.20 12.31 14.76
CA ASP A 174 -19.05 11.65 15.74
C ASP A 174 -18.53 11.82 17.18
N HIS A 175 -17.21 11.85 17.36
CA HIS A 175 -16.60 12.16 18.65
C HIS A 175 -16.98 13.58 19.13
N ARG A 176 -16.95 14.58 18.24
CA ARG A 176 -17.38 15.94 18.55
C ARG A 176 -18.90 16.03 18.82
N ARG A 177 -19.72 15.35 18.03
CA ARG A 177 -21.18 15.27 18.24
C ARG A 177 -21.53 14.65 19.57
N ALA A 178 -20.88 13.55 19.93
CA ALA A 178 -21.07 12.89 21.22
C ALA A 178 -20.69 13.82 22.39
N ALA A 179 -19.59 14.58 22.27
CA ALA A 179 -19.20 15.58 23.27
C ALA A 179 -20.23 16.73 23.40
N ALA A 180 -20.98 17.03 22.32
CA ALA A 180 -22.08 17.99 22.30
C ALA A 180 -23.44 17.38 22.70
N GLY A 181 -23.53 16.07 22.95
CA GLY A 181 -24.78 15.37 23.25
C GLY A 181 -25.69 15.14 22.04
N GLU A 182 -25.14 15.19 20.83
CA GLU A 182 -25.83 14.93 19.57
C GLU A 182 -25.77 13.44 19.18
N ALA A 183 -26.67 13.02 18.29
CA ALA A 183 -26.67 11.67 17.74
C ALA A 183 -25.50 11.47 16.74
N PRO A 184 -25.04 10.22 16.52
CA PRO A 184 -24.12 9.88 15.45
C PRO A 184 -24.57 10.33 14.06
N LEU A 185 -23.62 10.55 13.15
CA LEU A 185 -23.86 10.87 11.74
C LEU A 185 -24.73 9.80 11.06
N THR A 186 -25.77 10.28 10.39
CA THR A 186 -26.50 9.49 9.40
C THR A 186 -25.71 9.44 8.09
N MET A 187 -25.99 8.46 7.23
CA MET A 187 -25.35 8.38 5.90
C MET A 187 -25.56 9.67 5.08
N ARG A 188 -26.75 10.28 5.15
CA ARG A 188 -27.03 11.52 4.41
C ARG A 188 -26.21 12.71 4.93
N GLU A 189 -26.02 12.81 6.24
CA GLU A 189 -25.15 13.84 6.83
C GLU A 189 -23.68 13.59 6.45
N ALA A 190 -23.24 12.34 6.43
CA ALA A 190 -21.89 11.97 5.99
C ALA A 190 -21.64 12.34 4.51
N GLU A 191 -22.58 12.04 3.61
CA GLU A 191 -22.49 12.46 2.20
C GLU A 191 -22.38 13.99 2.07
N LEU A 192 -23.19 14.75 2.82
CA LEU A 192 -23.17 16.21 2.77
C LEU A 192 -21.86 16.78 3.33
N LEU A 193 -21.31 16.17 4.38
CA LEU A 193 -20.04 16.54 4.97
C LEU A 193 -18.88 16.32 3.99
N LEU A 194 -18.90 15.19 3.27
CA LEU A 194 -17.81 14.75 2.40
C LEU A 194 -17.95 15.24 0.95
N PHE A 195 -19.12 15.77 0.58
CA PHE A 195 -19.47 16.16 -0.77
C PHE A 195 -18.38 16.99 -1.46
N GLU A 196 -17.78 16.42 -2.51
CA GLU A 196 -16.72 17.05 -3.33
C GLU A 196 -15.54 17.61 -2.51
N SER A 197 -15.25 16.99 -1.36
CA SER A 197 -14.09 17.34 -0.54
C SER A 197 -12.79 17.07 -1.29
N PRO A 198 -11.79 17.99 -1.28
CA PRO A 198 -10.52 17.75 -1.93
C PRO A 198 -9.86 16.46 -1.43
N PHE A 199 -9.60 15.57 -2.37
CA PHE A 199 -9.09 14.24 -2.12
C PHE A 199 -7.89 13.94 -3.02
N GLN A 200 -6.80 13.44 -2.44
CA GLN A 200 -5.56 13.10 -3.15
C GLN A 200 -4.98 11.80 -2.61
N ILE A 201 -4.31 11.05 -3.49
CA ILE A 201 -3.66 9.80 -3.14
C ILE A 201 -2.18 9.91 -3.50
N PHE A 202 -1.32 9.38 -2.63
CA PHE A 202 0.12 9.33 -2.82
C PHE A 202 0.61 7.90 -2.66
N ARG A 203 1.36 7.41 -3.63
CA ARG A 203 2.07 6.13 -3.57
C ARG A 203 3.40 6.33 -2.86
N VAL A 204 3.63 5.55 -1.81
CA VAL A 204 4.89 5.46 -1.08
C VAL A 204 5.66 4.28 -1.65
N ARG A 205 6.76 4.60 -2.35
CA ARG A 205 7.62 3.65 -3.06
C ARG A 205 9.08 3.86 -2.64
N GLU A 206 9.96 3.01 -3.14
CA GLU A 206 11.40 3.16 -2.90
C GLU A 206 11.94 4.46 -3.51
N PRO A 207 13.03 5.02 -2.93
CA PRO A 207 13.69 6.18 -3.52
C PRO A 207 14.06 5.96 -4.99
N GLY A 208 13.69 6.92 -5.84
CA GLY A 208 13.98 6.86 -7.28
C GLY A 208 12.95 6.07 -8.11
N ASP A 209 11.93 5.47 -7.49
CA ASP A 209 10.80 4.89 -8.22
C ASP A 209 9.98 6.00 -8.90
N PRO A 210 9.84 5.99 -10.25
CA PRO A 210 9.03 6.99 -10.96
C PRO A 210 7.53 6.89 -10.68
N ALA A 211 7.05 5.78 -10.10
CA ALA A 211 5.65 5.62 -9.68
C ALA A 211 5.37 6.19 -8.29
N ALA A 212 6.39 6.71 -7.58
CA ALA A 212 6.24 7.37 -6.29
C ALA A 212 5.52 8.72 -6.41
N GLY A 213 4.82 9.12 -5.34
CA GLY A 213 4.16 10.42 -5.26
C GLY A 213 2.68 10.38 -5.70
N PRO A 214 2.12 11.50 -6.19
CA PRO A 214 0.71 11.60 -6.51
C PRO A 214 0.24 10.50 -7.48
N ALA A 215 -0.86 9.85 -7.16
CA ALA A 215 -1.53 8.89 -8.03
C ALA A 215 -2.75 9.53 -8.69
N ASP A 216 -2.95 9.23 -9.98
CA ASP A 216 -4.07 9.79 -10.75
C ASP A 216 -5.44 9.33 -10.24
N ARG A 217 -5.52 8.12 -9.67
CA ARG A 217 -6.78 7.52 -9.21
C ARG A 217 -6.56 6.45 -8.16
N ALA A 218 -7.59 6.24 -7.34
CA ALA A 218 -7.71 5.12 -6.43
C ALA A 218 -7.79 3.77 -7.19
N CYS A 219 -7.64 2.66 -6.46
CA CYS A 219 -7.95 1.35 -7.02
C CYS A 219 -9.45 1.23 -7.35
N ASP A 220 -9.84 0.24 -8.16
CA ASP A 220 -11.21 0.13 -8.67
C ASP A 220 -12.27 0.08 -7.55
N PHE A 221 -12.02 -0.71 -6.50
CA PHE A 221 -12.91 -0.77 -5.34
C PHE A 221 -12.99 0.55 -4.57
N CYS A 222 -11.85 1.15 -4.25
CA CYS A 222 -11.81 2.40 -3.49
C CYS A 222 -12.50 3.53 -4.24
N LEU A 223 -12.45 3.55 -5.58
CA LEU A 223 -13.18 4.55 -6.36
C LEU A 223 -14.69 4.39 -6.23
N ASN A 224 -15.21 3.16 -6.25
CA ASN A 224 -16.63 2.89 -6.00
C ASN A 224 -17.05 3.32 -4.58
N PHE A 225 -16.20 3.05 -3.58
CA PHE A 225 -16.41 3.49 -2.20
C PHE A 225 -16.44 5.02 -2.06
N LEU A 226 -15.48 5.73 -2.67
CA LEU A 226 -15.41 7.19 -2.61
C LEU A 226 -16.61 7.86 -3.28
N VAL A 227 -17.13 7.27 -4.36
CA VAL A 227 -18.40 7.72 -4.98
C VAL A 227 -19.58 7.49 -4.03
N HIS A 228 -19.64 6.34 -3.36
CA HIS A 228 -20.72 6.02 -2.41
C HIS A 228 -20.78 7.02 -1.25
N PHE A 229 -19.63 7.46 -0.73
CA PHE A 229 -19.53 8.47 0.33
C PHE A 229 -19.52 9.92 -0.20
N ALA A 230 -19.78 10.13 -1.50
CA ALA A 230 -19.80 11.43 -2.17
C ALA A 230 -18.49 12.25 -2.10
N VAL A 231 -17.36 11.59 -1.81
CA VAL A 231 -16.03 12.23 -1.81
C VAL A 231 -15.62 12.62 -3.22
N VAL A 232 -15.92 11.76 -4.21
CA VAL A 232 -15.69 12.02 -5.64
C VAL A 232 -16.99 11.89 -6.44
N GLY A 233 -16.96 12.36 -7.69
CA GLY A 233 -18.16 12.47 -8.50
C GLY A 233 -18.62 11.13 -9.08
N TRP A 234 -19.93 10.97 -9.31
CA TRP A 234 -20.52 9.76 -9.91
C TRP A 234 -19.91 9.38 -11.28
N SER A 235 -19.35 10.36 -12.01
CA SER A 235 -18.66 10.13 -13.29
C SER A 235 -17.45 9.21 -13.16
N ASP A 236 -16.83 9.14 -11.98
CA ASP A 236 -15.67 8.28 -11.72
C ASP A 236 -16.01 6.78 -11.82
N LEU A 237 -17.30 6.40 -11.69
CA LEU A 237 -17.76 5.03 -11.95
C LEU A 237 -17.52 4.58 -13.39
N ALA A 238 -17.25 5.50 -14.33
CA ALA A 238 -16.82 5.13 -15.69
C ALA A 238 -15.51 4.33 -15.68
N TYR A 239 -14.63 4.57 -14.70
CA TYR A 239 -13.34 3.89 -14.60
C TYR A 239 -13.41 2.50 -13.96
N THR A 240 -14.53 2.13 -13.34
CA THR A 240 -14.71 0.85 -12.64
C THR A 240 -15.67 -0.08 -13.36
N ARG A 241 -16.13 0.29 -14.56
CA ARG A 241 -17.03 -0.53 -15.37
C ARG A 241 -16.47 -1.93 -15.60
N GLU A 242 -17.32 -2.92 -15.40
CA GLU A 242 -16.98 -4.31 -15.68
C GLU A 242 -16.54 -4.47 -17.15
N LEU A 243 -15.44 -5.18 -17.34
CA LEU A 243 -14.90 -5.55 -18.64
C LEU A 243 -14.67 -7.06 -18.67
N ARG A 244 -15.43 -7.73 -19.53
CA ARG A 244 -15.28 -9.18 -19.76
C ARG A 244 -14.61 -9.41 -21.10
N PRO A 245 -13.61 -10.29 -21.17
CA PRO A 245 -12.99 -10.66 -22.43
C PRO A 245 -14.00 -11.40 -23.32
N GLU A 246 -13.79 -11.33 -24.63
CA GLU A 246 -14.50 -12.20 -25.55
C GLU A 246 -14.11 -13.67 -25.32
N THR A 247 -14.96 -14.59 -25.75
CA THR A 247 -14.60 -16.02 -25.68
C THR A 247 -13.58 -16.34 -26.75
N HIS A 248 -12.45 -16.89 -26.36
CA HIS A 248 -11.40 -17.28 -27.29
C HIS A 248 -11.05 -18.77 -27.19
N THR A 249 -10.48 -19.32 -28.27
CA THR A 249 -9.91 -20.66 -28.25
C THR A 249 -8.53 -20.62 -27.60
N SER A 250 -8.30 -21.49 -26.62
CA SER A 250 -6.99 -21.58 -25.95
C SER A 250 -5.95 -22.20 -26.88
N PRO A 251 -4.73 -21.64 -26.99
CA PRO A 251 -3.62 -22.28 -27.68
C PRO A 251 -3.18 -23.59 -27.00
N GLU A 252 -3.49 -23.76 -25.71
CA GLU A 252 -3.21 -24.97 -24.93
C GLU A 252 -4.49 -25.45 -24.23
N PRO A 253 -5.32 -26.25 -24.91
CA PRO A 253 -6.59 -26.71 -24.36
C PRO A 253 -6.43 -27.52 -23.06
N GLY A 254 -7.25 -27.19 -22.05
CA GLY A 254 -7.29 -27.91 -20.78
C GLY A 254 -6.32 -27.43 -19.70
N ARG A 255 -5.37 -26.53 -20.02
CA ARG A 255 -4.43 -25.95 -19.05
C ARG A 255 -5.12 -25.02 -18.03
N PHE A 256 -6.11 -24.25 -18.50
CA PHE A 256 -6.84 -23.27 -17.69
C PHE A 256 -8.36 -23.48 -17.81
N PRO A 257 -9.15 -23.06 -16.79
CA PRO A 257 -10.58 -22.85 -16.95
C PRO A 257 -10.89 -21.97 -18.16
N ALA A 258 -12.00 -22.22 -18.86
CA ALA A 258 -12.30 -21.54 -20.13
C ALA A 258 -12.34 -20.00 -20.02
N GLU A 259 -12.86 -19.47 -18.91
CA GLU A 259 -12.90 -18.03 -18.65
C GLU A 259 -11.49 -17.42 -18.43
N VAL A 260 -10.59 -18.16 -17.78
CA VAL A 260 -9.20 -17.75 -17.55
C VAL A 260 -8.44 -17.80 -18.87
N ALA A 261 -8.56 -18.89 -19.61
CA ALA A 261 -7.94 -19.03 -20.93
C ALA A 261 -8.37 -17.90 -21.88
N SER A 262 -9.67 -17.58 -21.91
CA SER A 262 -10.19 -16.49 -22.73
C SER A 262 -9.59 -15.13 -22.33
N ALA A 263 -9.52 -14.84 -21.02
CA ALA A 263 -8.90 -13.61 -20.53
C ALA A 263 -7.40 -13.50 -20.84
N LEU A 264 -6.66 -14.61 -20.72
CA LEU A 264 -5.23 -14.65 -21.07
C LEU A 264 -5.03 -14.44 -22.57
N VAL A 265 -5.86 -15.08 -23.40
CA VAL A 265 -5.79 -14.93 -24.86
C VAL A 265 -6.19 -13.51 -25.27
N ASP A 266 -7.22 -12.92 -24.69
CA ASP A 266 -7.55 -11.50 -24.90
C ASP A 266 -6.38 -10.58 -24.51
N GLY A 267 -5.73 -10.88 -23.38
CA GLY A 267 -4.57 -10.16 -22.86
C GLY A 267 -3.23 -10.41 -23.57
N GLY A 268 -3.24 -11.12 -24.70
CA GLY A 268 -2.06 -11.30 -25.56
C GLY A 268 -1.29 -12.61 -25.40
N TRP A 269 -1.77 -13.57 -24.60
CA TRP A 269 -1.10 -14.86 -24.44
C TRP A 269 -1.06 -15.66 -25.75
N ARG A 270 0.11 -15.72 -26.40
CA ARG A 270 0.35 -16.44 -27.67
C ARG A 270 1.70 -17.14 -27.59
N PRO A 271 1.78 -18.39 -27.09
CA PRO A 271 3.04 -19.12 -26.97
C PRO A 271 3.85 -19.12 -28.27
N GLY A 272 5.11 -18.70 -28.19
CA GLY A 272 5.98 -18.47 -29.33
C GLY A 272 7.42 -18.91 -29.09
N ARG A 273 8.18 -19.06 -30.17
CA ARG A 273 9.60 -19.50 -30.08
C ARG A 273 10.53 -18.43 -29.50
N GLY A 274 10.14 -17.15 -29.51
CA GLY A 274 10.96 -16.02 -29.05
C GLY A 274 10.75 -15.63 -27.58
N ASP A 275 9.82 -16.28 -26.88
CA ASP A 275 9.37 -15.86 -25.56
C ASP A 275 10.49 -15.89 -24.52
N ALA A 276 11.40 -16.86 -24.63
CA ALA A 276 12.56 -16.97 -23.74
C ALA A 276 13.56 -15.81 -23.92
N ASP A 277 13.75 -15.33 -25.15
CA ASP A 277 14.61 -14.18 -25.42
C ASP A 277 13.96 -12.88 -24.92
N ILE A 278 12.65 -12.73 -25.09
CA ILE A 278 11.89 -11.58 -24.56
C ILE A 278 11.99 -11.53 -23.04
N ALA A 279 11.74 -12.65 -22.37
CA ALA A 279 11.86 -12.75 -20.91
C ALA A 279 13.27 -12.42 -20.43
N ARG A 280 14.30 -12.95 -21.09
CA ARG A 280 15.70 -12.68 -20.75
C ARG A 280 16.03 -11.19 -20.87
N ILE A 281 15.58 -10.55 -21.94
CA ILE A 281 15.78 -9.10 -22.15
C ILE A 281 15.10 -8.30 -21.05
N ALA A 282 13.83 -8.60 -20.73
CA ALA A 282 13.09 -7.90 -19.69
C ALA A 282 13.75 -8.03 -18.30
N ILE A 283 14.31 -9.22 -17.98
CA ILE A 283 15.07 -9.43 -16.73
C ILE A 283 16.34 -8.57 -16.71
N LEU A 284 17.13 -8.59 -17.79
CA LEU A 284 18.37 -7.81 -17.88
C LEU A 284 18.08 -6.31 -17.76
N GLU A 285 17.10 -5.79 -18.49
CA GLU A 285 16.72 -4.38 -18.42
C GLU A 285 16.25 -3.98 -17.00
N THR A 286 15.52 -4.87 -16.31
CA THR A 286 15.09 -4.67 -14.92
C THR A 286 16.30 -4.56 -13.98
N GLN A 287 17.29 -5.44 -14.13
CA GLN A 287 18.52 -5.44 -13.33
C GLN A 287 19.46 -4.27 -13.67
N GLU A 288 19.47 -3.81 -14.92
CA GLU A 288 20.21 -2.61 -15.33
C GLU A 288 19.58 -1.33 -14.76
N ARG A 289 18.25 -1.30 -14.60
CA ARG A 289 17.51 -0.16 -14.05
C ARG A 289 17.80 0.06 -12.57
N VAL A 290 17.82 -1.03 -11.79
CA VAL A 290 18.07 -1.02 -10.35
C VAL A 290 18.88 -2.26 -9.95
N SER A 291 20.03 -2.04 -9.31
CA SER A 291 20.82 -3.12 -8.74
C SER A 291 20.14 -3.73 -7.51
N GLY A 292 20.32 -5.04 -7.30
CA GLY A 292 19.85 -5.74 -6.10
C GLY A 292 18.89 -6.88 -6.40
N HIS A 293 18.25 -6.87 -7.57
CA HIS A 293 17.42 -7.99 -8.01
C HIS A 293 18.27 -9.25 -8.28
N PRO A 294 17.90 -10.41 -7.70
CA PRO A 294 18.62 -11.66 -7.91
C PRO A 294 18.39 -12.22 -9.32
N ASP A 295 19.33 -13.03 -9.80
CA ASP A 295 19.09 -13.89 -10.96
C ASP A 295 18.38 -15.17 -10.51
N LEU A 296 17.16 -15.39 -10.99
CA LEU A 296 16.28 -16.51 -10.61
C LEU A 296 15.78 -17.27 -11.84
N PRO A 297 16.12 -18.57 -11.98
CA PRO A 297 15.55 -19.41 -13.05
C PRO A 297 14.01 -19.43 -13.05
N ALA A 298 13.39 -19.38 -11.87
CA ALA A 298 11.94 -19.30 -11.72
C ALA A 298 11.33 -18.03 -12.35
N ALA A 299 12.04 -16.89 -12.31
CA ALA A 299 11.61 -15.67 -12.98
C ALA A 299 11.69 -15.78 -14.49
N GLN A 300 12.79 -16.33 -15.01
CA GLN A 300 12.93 -16.64 -16.43
C GLN A 300 11.79 -17.56 -16.90
N GLU A 301 11.47 -18.60 -16.13
CA GLU A 301 10.41 -19.56 -16.46
C GLU A 301 9.02 -18.92 -16.47
N ALA A 302 8.67 -18.15 -15.43
CA ALA A 302 7.38 -17.46 -15.33
C ALA A 302 7.18 -16.43 -16.46
N LEU A 303 8.20 -15.60 -16.71
CA LEU A 303 8.16 -14.56 -17.75
C LEU A 303 8.18 -15.15 -19.15
N THR A 304 8.86 -16.29 -19.38
CA THR A 304 8.83 -16.99 -20.68
C THR A 304 7.44 -17.55 -20.99
N ARG A 305 6.63 -17.92 -19.99
CA ARG A 305 5.28 -18.45 -20.21
C ARG A 305 4.27 -17.38 -20.61
N PHE A 306 4.44 -16.16 -20.10
CA PHE A 306 3.49 -15.05 -20.29
C PHE A 306 4.20 -13.71 -20.54
N PRO A 307 5.09 -13.62 -21.55
CA PRO A 307 5.89 -12.41 -21.75
C PRO A 307 5.01 -11.23 -22.16
N GLY A 308 5.04 -10.14 -21.39
CA GLY A 308 4.32 -8.90 -21.71
C GLY A 308 2.79 -9.02 -21.67
N LEU A 309 2.25 -10.07 -21.02
CA LEU A 309 0.81 -10.27 -20.89
C LEU A 309 0.16 -9.08 -20.19
N THR A 310 -0.96 -8.57 -20.72
CA THR A 310 -1.74 -7.52 -20.06
C THR A 310 -3.21 -7.92 -19.97
N SER A 311 -3.71 -8.19 -18.77
CA SER A 311 -5.10 -8.58 -18.56
C SER A 311 -6.07 -7.44 -18.87
N GLY A 312 -7.09 -7.75 -19.68
CA GLY A 312 -8.24 -6.87 -19.91
C GLY A 312 -9.43 -7.12 -18.98
N ARG A 313 -9.45 -8.23 -18.22
CA ARG A 313 -10.60 -8.58 -17.37
C ARG A 313 -10.64 -7.68 -16.14
N ARG A 314 -11.81 -7.09 -15.87
CA ARG A 314 -12.07 -6.27 -14.68
C ARG A 314 -13.51 -6.43 -14.21
N GLY A 315 -13.72 -6.41 -12.90
CA GLY A 315 -15.06 -6.44 -12.32
C GLY A 315 -15.16 -7.41 -11.14
N PRO A 316 -16.39 -7.71 -10.71
CA PRO A 316 -16.60 -8.65 -9.61
C PRO A 316 -16.04 -10.03 -9.93
N GLY A 317 -15.21 -10.56 -9.02
CA GLY A 317 -14.73 -11.94 -9.05
C GLY A 317 -15.61 -12.88 -8.24
N ARG A 318 -15.10 -14.08 -7.95
CA ARG A 318 -15.78 -15.06 -7.10
C ARG A 318 -15.78 -14.64 -5.62
N GLU A 319 -14.69 -14.05 -5.16
CA GLU A 319 -14.48 -13.67 -3.76
C GLU A 319 -13.99 -12.23 -3.63
N VAL A 320 -13.06 -11.80 -4.51
CA VAL A 320 -12.52 -10.44 -4.56
C VAL A 320 -12.65 -9.80 -5.95
N TRP A 321 -12.53 -8.48 -6.02
CA TRP A 321 -12.55 -7.72 -7.27
C TRP A 321 -11.35 -8.07 -8.15
N ILE A 322 -11.61 -8.29 -9.43
CA ILE A 322 -10.59 -8.56 -10.45
C ILE A 322 -10.07 -7.22 -10.97
N SER A 323 -8.79 -6.97 -10.74
CA SER A 323 -8.08 -5.80 -11.25
C SER A 323 -7.30 -6.13 -12.52
N TRP A 324 -7.05 -5.12 -13.35
CA TRP A 324 -6.09 -5.25 -14.45
C TRP A 324 -4.67 -5.46 -13.91
N PHE A 325 -3.93 -6.34 -14.58
CA PHE A 325 -2.53 -6.62 -14.27
C PHE A 325 -1.71 -6.80 -15.53
N GLY A 326 -0.41 -6.56 -15.42
CA GLY A 326 0.57 -6.81 -16.46
C GLY A 326 1.70 -7.71 -15.96
N ILE A 327 2.18 -8.61 -16.81
CA ILE A 327 3.38 -9.44 -16.62
C ILE A 327 4.53 -8.79 -17.39
N ASP A 328 5.13 -7.81 -16.74
CA ASP A 328 6.30 -7.08 -17.22
C ASP A 328 7.09 -6.60 -15.99
N PRO A 329 8.29 -7.13 -15.75
CA PRO A 329 9.08 -6.83 -14.55
C PRO A 329 9.52 -5.36 -14.49
N LEU A 330 9.59 -4.65 -15.63
CA LEU A 330 10.00 -3.25 -15.67
C LEU A 330 9.07 -2.34 -14.87
N HIS A 331 7.78 -2.68 -14.82
CA HIS A 331 6.79 -1.95 -14.03
C HIS A 331 7.07 -1.97 -12.53
N ALA A 332 7.90 -2.90 -12.04
CA ALA A 332 8.28 -3.02 -10.65
C ALA A 332 9.82 -3.07 -10.47
N ALA A 333 10.58 -2.51 -11.41
CA ALA A 333 12.04 -2.54 -11.36
C ALA A 333 12.62 -1.85 -10.12
N HIS A 334 11.93 -0.85 -9.57
CA HIS A 334 12.37 -0.09 -8.40
C HIS A 334 11.89 -0.70 -7.06
N THR A 335 11.77 -2.03 -6.99
CA THR A 335 11.22 -2.73 -5.81
C THR A 335 12.23 -3.66 -5.11
N ALA A 336 13.52 -3.47 -5.36
CA ALA A 336 14.56 -4.39 -4.91
C ALA A 336 14.63 -4.47 -3.37
N ASP A 337 14.57 -3.34 -2.67
CA ASP A 337 14.66 -3.33 -1.20
C ASP A 337 13.39 -3.89 -0.55
N THR A 338 12.23 -3.59 -1.13
CA THR A 338 10.90 -4.08 -0.73
C THR A 338 10.83 -5.59 -0.86
N LEU A 339 11.28 -6.13 -2.01
CA LEU A 339 11.29 -7.57 -2.24
C LEU A 339 12.37 -8.28 -1.41
N ALA A 340 13.50 -7.62 -1.12
CA ALA A 340 14.49 -8.15 -0.19
C ALA A 340 13.99 -8.21 1.25
N ASP A 341 13.28 -7.17 1.73
CA ASP A 341 12.62 -7.14 3.05
C ASP A 341 11.60 -8.29 3.17
N PHE A 342 10.72 -8.44 2.18
CA PHE A 342 9.74 -9.51 2.20
C PHE A 342 10.38 -10.91 2.01
N GLY A 343 11.40 -11.02 1.16
CA GLY A 343 12.17 -12.26 1.00
C GLY A 343 12.84 -12.71 2.29
N ALA A 344 13.34 -11.78 3.11
CA ALA A 344 13.91 -12.08 4.42
C ALA A 344 12.88 -12.67 5.40
N VAL A 345 11.61 -12.26 5.31
CA VAL A 345 10.51 -12.86 6.10
C VAL A 345 10.23 -14.28 5.66
N LEU A 346 10.23 -14.54 4.36
CA LEU A 346 9.96 -15.87 3.80
C LEU A 346 11.18 -16.81 3.83
N GLY A 347 12.39 -16.28 4.05
CA GLY A 347 13.64 -17.02 3.93
C GLY A 347 14.00 -17.39 2.49
N VAL A 348 13.52 -16.62 1.51
CA VAL A 348 13.74 -16.85 0.06
C VAL A 348 14.13 -15.56 -0.64
N ARG A 349 14.59 -15.69 -1.89
CA ARG A 349 14.83 -14.56 -2.78
C ARG A 349 13.63 -14.36 -3.71
N LEU A 350 13.32 -13.10 -4.02
CA LEU A 350 12.19 -12.71 -4.87
C LEU A 350 12.66 -11.86 -6.05
N PHE A 351 11.92 -11.94 -7.15
CA PHE A 351 12.11 -11.11 -8.35
C PHE A 351 10.76 -10.55 -8.82
N PRO A 352 10.67 -9.27 -9.22
CA PRO A 352 9.42 -8.69 -9.71
C PRO A 352 9.05 -9.30 -11.06
N ILE A 353 7.78 -9.62 -11.28
CA ILE A 353 7.29 -10.14 -12.57
C ILE A 353 6.23 -9.24 -13.21
N GLY A 354 5.71 -8.25 -12.47
CA GLY A 354 4.59 -7.45 -12.95
C GLY A 354 3.96 -6.55 -11.90
N SER A 355 2.80 -6.00 -12.25
CA SER A 355 2.01 -5.16 -11.34
C SER A 355 0.51 -5.21 -11.64
N GLU A 356 -0.32 -4.93 -10.63
CA GLU A 356 -1.74 -4.57 -10.77
C GLU A 356 -1.87 -3.05 -10.79
N ARG A 357 -1.91 -2.43 -11.98
CA ARG A 357 -2.08 -0.97 -12.19
C ARG A 357 -1.12 -0.08 -11.37
N GLN A 358 0.11 -0.52 -11.11
CA GLN A 358 1.05 0.19 -10.21
C GLN A 358 0.55 0.33 -8.75
N ASP A 359 -0.49 -0.41 -8.36
CA ASP A 359 -1.05 -0.43 -7.01
C ASP A 359 -0.42 -1.59 -6.22
N SER A 360 -0.36 -2.79 -6.83
CA SER A 360 0.32 -3.98 -6.29
C SER A 360 1.54 -4.39 -7.12
N ILE A 361 2.57 -4.88 -6.46
CA ILE A 361 3.74 -5.55 -7.06
C ILE A 361 3.39 -7.04 -7.19
N LEU A 362 3.69 -7.66 -8.34
CA LEU A 362 3.66 -9.11 -8.50
C LEU A 362 5.10 -9.63 -8.49
N ALA A 363 5.38 -10.65 -7.70
CA ALA A 363 6.73 -11.20 -7.55
C ALA A 363 6.72 -12.73 -7.56
N VAL A 364 7.82 -13.31 -8.02
CA VAL A 364 8.09 -14.75 -8.00
C VAL A 364 9.27 -15.04 -7.10
N ASP A 365 9.19 -16.10 -6.31
CA ASP A 365 10.32 -16.55 -5.50
C ASP A 365 11.21 -17.56 -6.23
N GLU A 366 12.33 -17.93 -5.61
CA GLU A 366 13.27 -18.90 -6.20
C GLU A 366 12.71 -20.33 -6.35
N HIS A 367 11.55 -20.62 -5.79
CA HIS A 367 10.82 -21.88 -5.93
C HIS A 367 9.68 -21.82 -6.96
N GLY A 368 9.42 -20.66 -7.56
CA GLY A 368 8.35 -20.46 -8.54
C GLY A 368 7.01 -20.01 -7.95
N ARG A 369 6.92 -19.84 -6.63
CA ARG A 369 5.71 -19.37 -5.95
C ARG A 369 5.49 -17.89 -6.23
N ILE A 370 4.23 -17.50 -6.37
CA ILE A 370 3.86 -16.14 -6.76
C ILE A 370 3.20 -15.40 -5.61
N PHE A 371 3.61 -14.15 -5.42
CA PHE A 371 3.13 -13.26 -4.38
C PHE A 371 2.67 -11.92 -4.94
N ALA A 372 1.76 -11.27 -4.24
CA ALA A 372 1.39 -9.87 -4.45
C ALA A 372 1.70 -9.03 -3.21
N LEU A 373 2.23 -7.82 -3.40
CA LEU A 373 2.51 -6.86 -2.33
C LEU A 373 1.86 -5.52 -2.65
N ASP A 374 1.00 -5.05 -1.76
CA ASP A 374 0.24 -3.80 -1.91
C ASP A 374 0.16 -3.02 -0.58
N GLN A 375 -0.66 -1.98 -0.55
CA GLN A 375 -0.86 -1.15 0.63
C GLN A 375 -1.54 -1.88 1.81
N ALA A 376 -2.19 -3.03 1.57
CA ALA A 376 -2.91 -3.81 2.57
C ALA A 376 -2.07 -4.98 3.13
N GLY A 377 -0.98 -5.34 2.46
CA GLY A 377 -0.04 -6.36 2.94
C GLY A 377 0.56 -7.19 1.83
N GLU A 378 0.92 -8.42 2.18
CA GLU A 378 1.54 -9.39 1.31
C GLU A 378 0.66 -10.65 1.18
N TRP A 379 0.59 -11.23 0.00
CA TRP A 379 -0.42 -12.23 -0.35
C TRP A 379 0.18 -13.36 -1.18
N PHE A 380 -0.15 -14.61 -0.86
CA PHE A 380 0.22 -15.78 -1.63
C PHE A 380 -0.81 -16.07 -2.73
N LEU A 381 -0.42 -15.92 -3.99
CA LEU A 381 -1.32 -16.06 -5.14
C LEU A 381 -1.40 -17.50 -5.67
N GLY A 382 -0.33 -18.26 -5.55
CA GLY A 382 -0.28 -19.65 -6.03
C GLY A 382 1.13 -20.24 -6.04
N ASP A 383 1.18 -21.58 -6.11
CA ASP A 383 2.43 -22.34 -6.14
C ASP A 383 3.25 -22.13 -7.43
N ASP A 384 2.60 -21.67 -8.49
CA ASP A 384 3.21 -21.32 -9.77
C ASP A 384 2.43 -20.18 -10.47
N ILE A 385 2.95 -19.75 -11.62
CA ILE A 385 2.36 -18.67 -12.42
C ILE A 385 0.96 -19.00 -12.96
N ASP A 386 0.65 -20.27 -13.25
CA ASP A 386 -0.66 -20.66 -13.77
C ASP A 386 -1.73 -20.59 -12.67
N ALA A 387 -1.39 -21.08 -11.47
CA ALA A 387 -2.21 -20.97 -10.29
C ALA A 387 -2.45 -19.49 -9.93
N ALA A 388 -1.41 -18.66 -9.95
CA ALA A 388 -1.52 -17.25 -9.65
C ALA A 388 -2.41 -16.49 -10.65
N LEU A 389 -2.24 -16.71 -11.95
CA LEU A 389 -3.09 -16.12 -12.99
C LEU A 389 -4.54 -16.58 -12.85
N THR A 390 -4.77 -17.84 -12.48
CA THR A 390 -6.10 -18.37 -12.17
C THR A 390 -6.72 -17.66 -10.97
N THR A 391 -5.97 -17.50 -9.87
CA THR A 391 -6.40 -16.76 -8.68
C THR A 391 -6.83 -15.33 -9.03
N LEU A 392 -5.98 -14.60 -9.76
CA LEU A 392 -6.25 -13.21 -10.16
C LEU A 392 -7.46 -13.11 -11.10
N LEU A 393 -7.52 -13.93 -12.15
CA LEU A 393 -8.55 -13.83 -13.20
C LEU A 393 -9.90 -14.41 -12.80
N LEU A 394 -9.96 -15.24 -11.77
CA LEU A 394 -11.22 -15.67 -11.15
C LEU A 394 -11.64 -14.77 -9.99
N GLY A 395 -10.73 -13.90 -9.51
CA GLY A 395 -10.93 -13.09 -8.31
C GLY A 395 -11.17 -13.97 -7.09
N LEU A 396 -10.29 -14.96 -6.88
CA LEU A 396 -10.25 -15.75 -5.65
C LEU A 396 -9.51 -14.97 -4.56
N ALA A 397 -9.90 -15.14 -3.30
CA ALA A 397 -9.25 -14.48 -2.18
C ALA A 397 -7.93 -15.20 -1.85
N PRO A 398 -6.75 -14.60 -2.09
CA PRO A 398 -5.49 -15.24 -1.73
C PRO A 398 -5.27 -15.21 -0.22
N ALA A 399 -4.48 -16.16 0.28
CA ALA A 399 -4.07 -16.18 1.67
C ALA A 399 -3.12 -15.01 1.97
N ARG A 400 -3.35 -14.29 3.08
CA ARG A 400 -2.46 -13.22 3.53
C ARG A 400 -1.24 -13.82 4.23
N VAL A 401 -0.06 -13.32 3.89
CA VAL A 401 1.19 -13.68 4.56
C VAL A 401 1.31 -12.86 5.84
N ARG A 402 1.59 -13.54 6.95
CA ARG A 402 1.83 -12.93 8.27
C ARG A 402 3.27 -12.45 8.38
N ASP A 403 3.54 -11.61 9.38
CA ASP A 403 4.90 -11.09 9.61
C ASP A 403 5.92 -12.16 10.06
N ASP A 404 5.45 -13.39 10.36
CA ASP A 404 6.29 -14.58 10.62
C ASP A 404 6.54 -15.46 9.39
N GLY A 405 6.02 -15.05 8.22
CA GLY A 405 6.18 -15.76 6.95
C GLY A 405 5.19 -16.90 6.71
N THR A 406 4.21 -17.13 7.59
CA THR A 406 3.14 -18.12 7.39
C THR A 406 1.93 -17.54 6.67
N TRP A 407 1.16 -18.37 5.95
CA TRP A 407 -0.14 -17.99 5.36
C TRP A 407 -1.21 -19.02 5.64
#